data_AF-A0AAN5C9M4-F1
#
_entry.id   AF-A0AAN5C9M4-F1
#
_cell.length_a   1.000
_cell.length_b   1.000
_cell.length_c   1.000
_cell.angle_alpha   90.00
_cell.angle_beta   90.00
_cell.angle_gamma   90.00
#
_symmetry.space_group_name_H-M   'P 1'
#
loop_
_entity.id
_entity.type
_entity.pdbx_description
1 polymer ?
#
loop_
_entity_poly.entity_id
_entity_poly.type
_entity_poly.pdbx_seq_one_letter_code
_entity_poly.pdbx_strand_id
1 'polypeptide(L)'
;RSPEDVSRIYASQTAAFAQKNNSGVVTSIASKFFLDKEFNLKPEYQSHIEKAFNAGAENIDFADANGAANEVNSFVDSNTGGMIPQLVTGEDFINTVALLINAVYFKGEWETQFSKSATETKPFHG
;
A
#
# COMPACT_ATOMS: atom_id res chain seq x y z
N ARG A 1 17.52 -11.29 15.77
CA ARG A 1 16.11 -11.73 15.58
C ARG A 1 16.09 -12.59 14.34
N SER A 2 15.39 -13.72 14.35
CA SER A 2 15.28 -14.55 13.14
C SER A 2 14.38 -13.85 12.10
N PRO A 3 14.49 -14.20 10.80
CA PRO A 3 13.58 -13.69 9.78
C PRO A 3 12.09 -13.96 10.10
N GLU A 4 11.81 -15.10 10.73
CA GLU A 4 10.45 -15.47 11.16
C GLU A 4 9.94 -14.60 12.32
N ASP A 5 10.80 -14.21 13.25
CA ASP A 5 10.42 -13.29 14.32
C ASP A 5 10.08 -11.90 13.75
N VAL A 6 10.83 -11.45 12.74
CA VAL A 6 10.62 -10.15 12.10
C VAL A 6 9.30 -10.13 11.35
N SER A 7 9.00 -11.17 10.56
CA SER A 7 7.74 -11.24 9.83
C SER A 7 6.53 -11.36 10.75
N ARG A 8 6.61 -12.17 11.81
CA ARG A 8 5.53 -12.28 12.80
C ARG A 8 5.22 -10.96 13.50
N ILE A 9 6.25 -10.17 13.83
CA ILE A 9 6.08 -8.84 14.42
C ILE A 9 5.45 -7.88 13.41
N TYR A 10 5.89 -7.94 12.15
CA TYR A 10 5.31 -7.10 11.10
C TYR A 10 3.82 -7.40 10.90
N ALA A 11 3.45 -8.68 10.76
CA ALA A 11 2.07 -9.10 10.59
C ALA A 11 1.17 -8.68 11.77
N SER A 12 1.67 -8.78 13.00
CA SER A 12 0.87 -8.38 14.17
C SER A 12 0.67 -6.87 14.23
N GLN A 13 1.66 -6.08 13.82
CA GLN A 13 1.54 -4.62 13.75
C GLN A 13 0.57 -4.18 12.66
N THR A 14 0.69 -4.72 11.44
CA THR A 14 -0.24 -4.36 10.34
C THR A 14 -1.68 -4.75 10.64
N ALA A 15 -1.90 -5.91 11.28
CA ALA A 15 -3.22 -6.32 11.75
C ALA A 15 -3.80 -5.36 12.82
N ALA A 16 -2.96 -4.90 13.76
CA ALA A 16 -3.37 -3.96 14.80
C ALA A 16 -3.70 -2.57 14.22
N PHE A 17 -2.99 -2.13 13.17
CA PHE A 17 -3.34 -0.92 12.43
C PHE A 17 -4.70 -1.09 11.73
N ALA A 18 -4.90 -2.17 10.98
CA ALA A 18 -6.14 -2.42 10.22
C ALA A 18 -7.41 -2.54 11.09
N GLN A 19 -7.29 -3.00 12.35
CA GLN A 19 -8.44 -3.13 13.26
C GLN A 19 -8.96 -1.80 13.83
N LYS A 20 -8.22 -0.69 13.73
CA LYS A 20 -8.61 0.60 14.32
C LYS A 20 -9.69 1.39 13.54
N ASN A 21 -10.54 0.70 12.78
CA ASN A 21 -11.69 1.30 12.07
C ASN A 21 -12.90 1.63 12.98
N ASN A 22 -12.76 1.54 14.30
CA ASN A 22 -13.74 2.02 15.28
C ASN A 22 -13.09 3.08 16.16
N SER A 23 -13.44 4.37 15.94
CA SER A 23 -13.19 5.58 16.79
C SER A 23 -12.94 6.89 16.00
N GLY A 24 -13.40 7.01 14.75
CA GLY A 24 -13.10 8.19 13.92
C GLY A 24 -11.72 8.14 13.26
N VAL A 25 -11.05 6.99 13.31
CA VAL A 25 -9.79 6.71 12.61
C VAL A 25 -10.06 5.71 11.49
N VAL A 26 -9.55 6.02 10.30
CA VAL A 26 -9.51 5.12 9.15
C VAL A 26 -8.05 4.88 8.84
N THR A 27 -7.66 3.60 8.77
CA THR A 27 -6.31 3.23 8.33
C THR A 27 -6.38 2.14 7.28
N SER A 28 -5.40 2.14 6.39
CA SER A 28 -5.17 1.11 5.39
C SER A 28 -3.68 0.93 5.20
N ILE A 29 -3.22 -0.32 5.25
CA ILE A 29 -1.85 -0.71 4.95
C ILE A 29 -1.94 -1.92 4.05
N ALA A 30 -1.43 -1.81 2.84
CA ALA A 30 -1.39 -2.89 1.89
C ALA A 30 -0.03 -2.96 1.21
N SER A 31 0.52 -4.16 1.16
CA SER A 31 1.75 -4.45 0.44
C SER A 31 1.45 -5.45 -0.67
N LYS A 32 2.05 -5.24 -1.84
CA LYS A 32 1.92 -6.18 -2.95
C LYS A 32 3.24 -6.30 -3.72
N PHE A 33 3.59 -7.54 -4.03
CA PHE A 33 4.70 -7.88 -4.90
C PHE A 33 4.16 -8.23 -6.29
N PHE A 34 4.54 -7.44 -7.28
CA PHE A 34 4.24 -7.70 -8.69
C PHE A 34 5.46 -8.35 -9.34
N LEU A 35 5.24 -9.46 -10.02
CA LEU A 35 6.27 -10.19 -10.75
C LEU A 35 5.92 -10.20 -12.24
N ASP A 36 6.90 -10.05 -13.11
CA ASP A 36 6.66 -10.17 -14.55
C ASP A 36 6.05 -11.55 -14.88
N LYS A 37 5.03 -11.58 -15.75
CA LYS A 37 4.31 -12.80 -16.16
C LYS A 37 5.19 -13.87 -16.80
N GLU A 38 6.36 -13.50 -17.34
CA GLU A 38 7.33 -14.43 -17.92
C GLU A 38 8.00 -15.31 -16.85
N PHE A 39 7.84 -14.97 -15.56
CA PHE A 39 8.36 -15.74 -14.43
C PHE A 39 7.26 -16.43 -13.64
N ASN A 40 7.53 -17.67 -13.23
CA ASN A 40 6.59 -18.45 -12.43
C ASN A 40 6.64 -18.03 -10.94
N LEU A 41 5.57 -17.40 -10.45
CA LEU A 41 5.39 -17.14 -9.04
C LEU A 41 5.09 -18.45 -8.30
N LYS A 42 5.97 -18.84 -7.38
CA LYS A 42 5.80 -20.06 -6.60
C LYS A 42 4.62 -19.92 -5.62
N PRO A 43 3.64 -20.85 -5.61
CA PRO A 43 2.53 -20.82 -4.67
C PRO A 43 2.97 -20.80 -3.20
N GLU A 44 4.09 -21.45 -2.88
CA GLU A 44 4.66 -21.44 -1.53
C GLU A 44 5.12 -20.04 -1.11
N TYR A 45 5.68 -19.27 -2.06
CA TYR A 45 6.08 -17.89 -1.80
C TYR A 45 4.85 -17.01 -1.56
N GLN A 46 3.83 -17.13 -2.41
CA GLN A 46 2.57 -16.39 -2.27
C GLN A 46 1.93 -16.65 -0.91
N SER A 47 1.79 -17.92 -0.51
CA SER A 47 1.22 -18.28 0.80
C SER A 47 2.10 -17.83 1.96
N HIS A 48 3.43 -17.84 1.78
CA HIS A 48 4.35 -17.36 2.81
C HIS A 48 4.17 -15.87 3.05
N ILE A 49 4.23 -15.02 2.01
CA ILE A 49 4.15 -13.57 2.19
C ILE A 49 2.77 -13.09 2.64
N GLU A 50 1.71 -13.79 2.25
CA GLU A 50 0.35 -13.51 2.71
C GLU A 50 0.24 -13.72 4.22
N LYS A 51 0.74 -14.86 4.73
CA LYS A 51 0.74 -15.15 6.17
C LYS A 51 1.72 -14.28 6.95
N ALA A 52 2.89 -14.01 6.38
CA ALA A 52 4.02 -13.38 7.05
C ALA A 52 3.93 -11.85 7.04
N PHE A 53 3.30 -11.24 6.03
CA PHE A 53 3.27 -9.80 5.84
C PHE A 53 1.88 -9.23 5.54
N ASN A 54 0.85 -10.08 5.48
CA ASN A 54 -0.47 -9.71 4.98
C ASN A 54 -0.39 -9.02 3.60
N ALA A 55 0.54 -9.53 2.77
CA ALA A 55 0.88 -8.97 1.48
C ALA A 55 0.43 -9.90 0.35
N GLY A 56 -0.02 -9.32 -0.76
CA GLY A 56 -0.30 -10.07 -1.97
C GLY A 56 0.96 -10.30 -2.81
N ALA A 57 0.97 -11.35 -3.62
CA ALA A 57 1.84 -11.42 -4.79
C ALA A 57 1.01 -11.82 -6.00
N GLU A 58 1.31 -11.20 -7.13
CA GLU A 58 0.67 -11.53 -8.41
C GLU A 58 1.64 -11.34 -9.57
N ASN A 59 1.37 -12.06 -10.65
CA ASN A 59 2.05 -11.85 -11.91
C ASN A 59 1.31 -10.77 -12.72
N ILE A 60 2.06 -9.90 -13.39
CA ILE A 60 1.54 -8.86 -14.28
C ILE A 60 2.35 -8.79 -15.57
N ASP A 61 1.73 -8.29 -16.63
CA ASP A 61 2.38 -8.09 -17.93
C ASP A 61 3.11 -6.74 -18.02
N PHE A 62 4.39 -6.68 -17.63
CA PHE A 62 5.16 -5.44 -17.79
C PHE A 62 5.49 -5.10 -19.25
N ALA A 63 5.30 -6.03 -20.20
CA ALA A 63 5.43 -5.72 -21.62
C ALA A 63 4.26 -4.84 -22.11
N ASP A 64 3.06 -4.96 -21.52
CA ASP A 64 2.01 -3.94 -21.60
C ASP A 64 2.22 -2.90 -20.49
N ALA A 65 3.19 -2.02 -20.69
CA ALA A 65 3.60 -1.05 -19.67
C ALA A 65 2.45 -0.14 -19.18
N ASN A 66 1.52 0.24 -20.06
CA ASN A 66 0.38 1.05 -19.67
C ASN A 66 -0.68 0.25 -18.90
N GLY A 67 -0.93 -1.01 -19.32
CA GLY A 67 -1.74 -1.95 -18.54
C GLY A 67 -1.16 -2.16 -17.15
N ALA A 68 0.15 -2.42 -17.05
CA ALA A 68 0.87 -2.58 -15.79
C ALA A 68 0.76 -1.36 -14.89
N ALA A 69 0.96 -0.16 -15.44
CA ALA A 69 0.77 1.09 -14.71
C ALA A 69 -0.65 1.24 -14.15
N ASN A 70 -1.67 0.89 -14.94
CA ASN A 70 -3.05 0.98 -14.52
C ASN A 70 -3.38 0.03 -13.38
N GLU A 71 -2.89 -1.20 -13.39
CA GLU A 71 -3.10 -2.15 -12.28
C GLU A 71 -2.38 -1.70 -11.01
N VAL A 72 -1.12 -1.25 -11.11
CA VAL A 72 -0.36 -0.75 -9.96
C VAL A 72 -1.04 0.49 -9.37
N ASN A 73 -1.44 1.46 -10.21
CA ASN A 73 -2.13 2.65 -9.76
C ASN A 73 -3.49 2.32 -9.14
N SER A 74 -4.26 1.39 -9.73
CA SER A 74 -5.55 0.95 -9.17
C SER A 74 -5.38 0.31 -7.78
N PHE A 75 -4.33 -0.50 -7.61
CA PHE A 75 -3.98 -1.07 -6.31
C PHE A 75 -3.64 0.03 -5.29
N VAL A 76 -2.81 1.00 -5.66
CA VAL A 76 -2.41 2.10 -4.76
C VAL A 76 -3.60 3.01 -4.42
N ASP A 77 -4.39 3.41 -5.41
CA ASP A 77 -5.53 4.31 -5.24
C ASP A 77 -6.57 3.73 -4.27
N SER A 78 -6.94 2.46 -4.51
CA SER A 78 -7.90 1.72 -3.67
C SER A 78 -7.41 1.59 -2.22
N ASN A 79 -6.11 1.37 -2.02
CA ASN A 79 -5.54 1.21 -0.68
C ASN A 79 -5.15 2.53 -0.02
N THR A 80 -5.21 3.65 -0.75
CA THR A 80 -4.93 4.99 -0.22
C THR A 80 -6.16 5.89 -0.11
N GLY A 81 -7.35 5.30 -0.25
CA GLY A 81 -8.62 6.02 -0.11
C GLY A 81 -8.80 7.13 -1.14
N GLY A 82 -8.25 6.96 -2.35
CA GLY A 82 -8.36 7.96 -3.42
C GLY A 82 -7.28 9.05 -3.42
N MET A 83 -6.35 9.03 -2.46
CA MET A 83 -5.40 10.14 -2.25
C MET A 83 -4.18 10.07 -3.18
N ILE A 84 -3.84 8.87 -3.67
CA ILE A 84 -2.74 8.65 -4.60
C ILE A 84 -3.30 7.93 -5.84
N PRO A 85 -4.01 8.66 -6.73
CA PRO A 85 -4.65 8.06 -7.89
C PRO A 85 -3.66 7.64 -8.98
N GLN A 86 -2.47 8.24 -9.00
CA GLN A 86 -1.43 7.94 -9.97
C GLN A 86 -0.05 8.03 -9.29
N LEU A 87 0.56 6.87 -9.07
CA LEU A 87 1.91 6.72 -8.52
C LEU A 87 2.96 6.59 -9.64
N VAL A 88 2.62 5.84 -10.69
CA VAL A 88 3.52 5.43 -11.77
C VAL A 88 2.88 5.63 -13.14
N THR A 89 3.70 5.59 -14.17
CA THR A 89 3.33 5.65 -15.59
C THR A 89 3.93 4.46 -16.34
N GLY A 90 3.53 4.25 -17.60
CA GLY A 90 4.14 3.21 -18.43
C GLY A 90 5.65 3.38 -18.62
N GLU A 91 6.16 4.62 -18.55
CA GLU A 91 7.59 4.91 -18.71
C GLU A 91 8.44 4.31 -17.57
N ASP A 92 7.84 3.99 -16.42
CA ASP A 92 8.52 3.42 -15.26
C ASP A 92 8.79 1.91 -15.41
N PHE A 93 8.24 1.24 -16.44
CA PHE A 93 8.28 -0.23 -16.58
C PHE A 93 9.23 -0.77 -17.64
N ILE A 94 10.20 0.02 -18.10
CA ILE A 94 11.18 -0.43 -19.09
C ILE A 94 12.09 -1.51 -18.50
N ASN A 95 11.98 -2.74 -19.02
CA ASN A 95 12.74 -3.93 -18.56
C ASN A 95 12.51 -4.29 -17.08
N THR A 96 11.32 -3.99 -16.55
CA THR A 96 10.99 -4.31 -15.15
C THR A 96 10.69 -5.80 -15.00
N VAL A 97 11.36 -6.44 -14.04
CA VAL A 97 11.13 -7.86 -13.71
C VAL A 97 10.21 -8.01 -12.50
N ALA A 98 10.32 -7.11 -11.54
CA ALA A 98 9.52 -7.15 -10.32
C ALA A 98 9.38 -5.75 -9.72
N LEU A 99 8.29 -5.55 -8.99
CA LEU A 99 7.98 -4.33 -8.26
C LEU A 99 7.41 -4.67 -6.89
N LEU A 100 7.92 -4.02 -5.84
CA LEU A 100 7.35 -4.10 -4.50
C LEU A 100 6.72 -2.77 -4.15
N ILE A 101 5.41 -2.77 -3.88
CA ILE A 101 4.66 -1.59 -3.45
C ILE A 101 4.20 -1.76 -2.01
N ASN A 102 4.33 -0.69 -1.24
CA ASN A 102 3.68 -0.51 0.06
C ASN A 102 2.83 0.76 0.01
N ALA A 103 1.52 0.60 0.16
CA ALA A 103 0.53 1.67 0.18
C ALA A 103 0.00 1.85 1.61
N VAL A 104 0.14 3.06 2.15
CA VAL A 104 -0.25 3.40 3.53
C VAL A 104 -1.15 4.62 3.52
N TYR A 105 -2.29 4.51 4.18
CA TYR A 105 -3.24 5.61 4.37
C TYR A 105 -3.73 5.70 5.80
N PHE A 106 -3.83 6.94 6.27
CA PHE A 106 -4.28 7.28 7.60
C PHE A 106 -5.13 8.55 7.54
N LYS A 107 -6.33 8.46 8.11
CA LYS A 107 -7.20 9.61 8.35
C LYS A 107 -7.76 9.48 9.77
N GLY A 108 -7.33 10.37 10.65
CA GLY A 108 -7.82 10.45 12.02
C GLY A 108 -8.67 11.68 12.25
N GLU A 109 -9.77 11.51 12.96
CA GLU A 109 -10.48 12.59 13.61
C GLU A 109 -9.75 12.99 14.90
N TRP A 110 -9.63 14.29 15.13
CA TRP A 110 -9.13 14.81 16.39
C TRP A 110 -10.11 14.47 17.51
N GLU A 111 -9.61 14.05 18.67
CA GLU A 111 -10.43 13.81 19.87
C GLU A 111 -11.17 15.09 20.30
N THR A 112 -10.48 16.24 20.23
CA THR A 112 -11.09 17.56 20.33
C THR A 112 -10.96 18.27 18.99
N GLN A 113 -12.06 18.36 18.24
CA GLN A 113 -12.07 18.94 16.91
C GLN A 113 -11.94 20.47 16.94
N PHE A 114 -11.25 21.01 15.94
CA PHE A 114 -11.19 22.45 15.70
C PHE A 114 -12.55 22.97 15.23
N SER A 115 -12.96 24.14 15.73
CA SER A 115 -14.12 24.83 15.17
C SER A 115 -13.83 25.32 13.76
N LYS A 116 -14.65 24.90 12.79
CA LYS A 116 -14.52 25.35 11.39
C LYS A 116 -14.59 26.87 11.26
N SER A 117 -15.39 27.55 12.08
CA SER A 117 -15.52 29.02 12.06
C SER A 117 -14.26 29.75 12.55
N ALA A 118 -13.37 29.06 13.26
CA ALA A 118 -12.11 29.62 13.75
C ALA A 118 -10.94 29.38 12.78
N THR A 119 -11.17 28.69 11.65
CA THR A 119 -10.13 28.50 10.62
C THR A 119 -10.03 29.75 9.76
N GLU A 120 -8.86 30.38 9.77
CA GLU A 120 -8.57 31.60 9.01
C GLU A 120 -7.18 31.54 8.35
N THR A 121 -7.00 32.28 7.26
CA THR A 121 -5.70 32.40 6.59
C THR A 121 -4.72 33.18 7.46
N LYS A 122 -3.54 32.60 7.71
CA LYS A 122 -2.42 33.24 8.41
C LYS A 122 -1.10 32.98 7.66
N PRO A 123 -0.08 33.82 7.84
CA PRO A 123 1.27 33.53 7.34
C PRO A 123 1.81 32.20 7.91
N PHE A 124 2.40 31.38 7.05
CA PHE A 124 3.20 30.21 7.43
C PHE A 124 4.69 30.55 7.20
N HIS A 125 5.53 30.33 8.21
CA HIS A 125 6.98 30.53 8.12
C HIS A 125 7.65 29.17 8.07
N GLY A 126 7.94 28.71 6.86
CA GLY A 126 8.66 27.45 6.60
C GLY A 126 10.17 27.58 6.70
#